data_AF-A0A0Q8F0E3-F1
#
_entry.id   AF-A0A0Q8F0E3-F1
#
_cell.length_a   1.000
_cell.length_b   1.000
_cell.length_c   1.000
_cell.angle_alpha   90.00
_cell.angle_beta   90.00
_cell.angle_gamma   90.00
#
_symmetry.space_group_name_H-M   'P 1'
#
loop_
_entity.id
_entity.type
_entity.pdbx_description
1 polymer ?
#
loop_
_entity_poly.entity_id
_entity_poly.type
_entity_poly.pdbx_seq_one_letter_code
_entity_poly.pdbx_strand_id
1 'polypeptide(L)'
;MPLLNTVIPSPSTVPPPFDDARVQLLRSLLADRDWSQASVLRQPLQQALALLSAPGGGALDEATWLLVADETARYLDFRRLRNLEAQLRGCPPEALQYTRADWEAARMAEAALESHLRQVRLGSYAPEAVPMFRIH
;
A
#
# COMPACT_ATOMS: atom_id res chain seq x y z
N MET A 1 -1.81 -50.72 -44.25
CA MET A 1 -0.77 -49.74 -43.88
C MET A 1 -1.03 -48.46 -44.66
N PRO A 2 -1.85 -47.55 -44.09
CA PRO A 2 -1.32 -46.26 -43.69
C PRO A 2 -1.94 -45.75 -42.37
N LEU A 3 -1.09 -45.28 -41.45
CA LEU A 3 -1.53 -44.56 -40.25
C LEU A 3 -1.69 -43.09 -40.63
N LEU A 4 -2.93 -42.60 -40.67
CA LEU A 4 -3.22 -41.18 -40.78
C LEU A 4 -2.86 -40.52 -39.45
N ASN A 5 -1.73 -39.81 -39.45
CA ASN A 5 -1.25 -39.04 -38.31
C ASN A 5 -2.05 -37.74 -38.24
N THR A 6 -3.14 -37.75 -37.47
CA THR A 6 -3.92 -36.54 -37.20
C THR A 6 -3.13 -35.66 -36.24
N VAL A 7 -2.40 -34.68 -36.77
CA VAL A 7 -1.80 -33.61 -35.98
C VAL A 7 -2.94 -32.76 -35.44
N ILE A 8 -3.30 -32.98 -34.17
CA ILE A 8 -4.17 -32.10 -33.43
C ILE A 8 -3.40 -30.79 -33.24
N PRO A 9 -3.88 -29.64 -33.75
CA PRO A 9 -3.25 -28.38 -33.42
C PRO A 9 -3.38 -28.17 -31.90
N SER A 10 -2.23 -28.08 -31.22
CA SER A 10 -2.19 -27.68 -29.81
C SER A 10 -3.06 -26.44 -29.62
N PRO A 11 -3.92 -26.38 -28.60
CA PRO A 11 -4.65 -25.16 -28.32
C PRO A 11 -3.61 -24.08 -28.08
N SER A 12 -3.59 -23.06 -28.94
CA SER A 12 -2.84 -21.83 -28.70
C SER A 12 -3.29 -21.32 -27.35
N THR A 13 -2.48 -21.56 -26.32
CA THR A 13 -2.62 -20.96 -25.00
C THR A 13 -2.42 -19.46 -25.23
N VAL A 14 -3.52 -18.75 -25.50
CA VAL A 14 -3.55 -17.30 -25.38
C VAL A 14 -3.06 -17.03 -23.97
N PRO A 15 -1.91 -16.38 -23.76
CA PRO A 15 -1.51 -16.00 -22.43
C PRO A 15 -2.68 -15.19 -21.87
N PRO A 16 -3.12 -15.46 -20.62
CA PRO A 16 -4.17 -14.65 -20.02
C PRO A 16 -3.77 -13.19 -20.21
N PRO A 17 -4.73 -12.28 -20.50
CA PRO A 17 -4.41 -10.86 -20.52
C PRO A 17 -3.62 -10.61 -19.24
N PHE A 18 -2.44 -10.02 -19.35
CA PHE A 18 -1.69 -9.57 -18.19
C PHE A 18 -2.64 -8.63 -17.45
N ASP A 19 -3.39 -9.18 -16.50
CA ASP A 19 -4.31 -8.41 -15.69
C ASP A 19 -3.37 -7.58 -14.84
N ASP A 20 -3.19 -6.33 -15.26
CA ASP A 20 -2.15 -5.48 -14.73
C ASP A 20 -2.42 -5.36 -13.22
N ALA A 21 -1.56 -5.99 -12.42
CA ALA A 21 -1.75 -6.09 -10.97
C ALA A 21 -1.95 -4.70 -10.35
N ARG A 22 -1.41 -3.65 -10.97
CA ARG A 22 -1.60 -2.24 -10.59
C ARG A 22 -3.03 -1.78 -10.82
N VAL A 23 -3.60 -2.10 -11.99
CA VAL A 23 -5.01 -1.82 -12.31
C VAL A 23 -5.92 -2.57 -11.35
N GLN A 24 -5.64 -3.84 -11.07
CA GLN A 24 -6.44 -4.62 -10.13
C GLN A 24 -6.34 -4.12 -8.69
N LEU A 25 -5.15 -3.70 -8.25
CA LEU A 25 -4.94 -3.07 -6.95
C LEU A 25 -5.74 -1.77 -6.85
N LEU A 26 -5.68 -0.92 -7.87
CA LEU A 26 -6.38 0.35 -7.89
C LEU A 26 -7.91 0.19 -7.95
N ARG A 27 -8.41 -0.84 -8.65
CA ARG A 27 -9.83 -1.24 -8.58
C ARG A 27 -10.22 -1.66 -7.17
N SER A 28 -9.39 -2.48 -6.51
CA SER A 28 -9.64 -2.94 -5.13
C SER A 28 -9.70 -1.76 -4.16
N LEU A 29 -8.74 -0.83 -4.28
CA LEU A 29 -8.67 0.40 -3.51
C LEU A 29 -9.94 1.26 -3.67
N LEU A 30 -10.42 1.43 -4.89
CA LEU A 30 -11.63 2.23 -5.18
C LEU A 30 -12.93 1.54 -4.75
N ALA A 31 -12.95 0.21 -4.67
CA ALA A 31 -14.09 -0.60 -4.24
C ALA A 31 -14.20 -0.72 -2.71
N ASP A 32 -13.08 -0.58 -1.99
CA ASP A 32 -13.02 -0.72 -0.53
C ASP A 32 -13.62 0.52 0.17
N ARG A 33 -14.85 0.35 0.68
CA ARG A 33 -15.63 1.42 1.33
C ARG A 33 -14.96 1.94 2.60
N ASP A 34 -14.21 1.09 3.29
CA ASP A 34 -13.57 1.43 4.57
C ASP A 34 -12.32 2.28 4.32
N TRP A 35 -11.76 2.19 3.11
CA TRP A 35 -10.69 3.05 2.61
C TRP A 35 -11.19 4.36 1.98
N SER A 36 -12.28 4.29 1.20
CA SER A 36 -12.54 5.28 0.14
C SER A 36 -13.39 6.50 0.52
N GLN A 37 -13.44 6.92 1.79
CA GLN A 37 -14.34 8.01 2.21
C GLN A 37 -13.88 9.43 1.80
N ALA A 38 -12.63 9.61 1.37
CA ALA A 38 -12.13 10.89 0.90
C ALA A 38 -12.52 11.17 -0.57
N SER A 39 -13.52 12.03 -0.78
CA SER A 39 -14.07 12.35 -2.11
C SER A 39 -13.06 13.02 -3.05
N VAL A 40 -12.10 13.78 -2.52
CA VAL A 40 -11.15 14.61 -3.30
C VAL A 40 -10.16 13.76 -4.11
N LEU A 41 -9.67 12.64 -3.56
CA LEU A 41 -8.70 11.77 -4.22
C LEU A 41 -9.36 10.76 -5.17
N ARG A 42 -10.66 10.51 -4.99
CA ARG A 42 -11.39 9.49 -5.74
C ARG A 42 -11.46 9.80 -7.24
N GLN A 43 -11.72 11.05 -7.61
CA GLN A 43 -11.80 11.47 -9.01
C GLN A 43 -10.46 11.30 -9.77
N PRO A 44 -9.32 11.83 -9.28
CA PRO A 44 -8.01 11.59 -9.89
C PRO A 44 -7.68 10.11 -10.04
N LEU A 45 -7.96 9.28 -9.02
CA LEU A 45 -7.71 7.84 -9.06
C LEU A 45 -8.60 7.13 -10.07
N GLN A 46 -9.88 7.50 -10.17
CA GLN A 46 -10.78 6.95 -11.20
C GLN A 46 -10.32 7.33 -12.62
N GLN A 47 -9.85 8.56 -12.81
CA GLN A 47 -9.31 9.00 -14.07
C GLN A 47 -8.02 8.25 -14.42
N ALA A 48 -7.13 8.05 -13.45
CA ALA A 48 -5.94 7.23 -13.60
C ALA A 48 -6.28 5.77 -13.97
N LEU A 49 -7.29 5.19 -13.33
CA LEU A 49 -7.78 3.85 -13.67
C LEU A 49 -8.22 3.77 -15.13
N ALA A 50 -8.99 4.76 -15.59
CA ALA A 50 -9.50 4.81 -16.96
C ALA A 50 -8.36 4.90 -17.97
N LEU A 51 -7.35 5.72 -17.71
CA LEU A 51 -6.16 5.85 -18.57
C LEU A 51 -5.31 4.57 -18.62
N LEU A 52 -5.10 3.93 -17.46
CA LEU A 52 -4.32 2.69 -17.35
C LEU A 52 -5.04 1.46 -17.93
N SER A 53 -6.38 1.45 -17.90
CA SER A 53 -7.18 0.35 -18.44
C SER A 53 -7.54 0.51 -19.93
N ALA A 54 -7.23 1.66 -20.53
CA ALA A 54 -7.47 1.90 -21.95
C ALA A 54 -6.51 1.06 -22.82
N PRO A 55 -7.02 0.37 -23.86
CA PRO A 55 -6.18 -0.34 -24.83
C PRO A 55 -5.35 0.68 -25.61
N GLY A 56 -4.05 0.74 -25.33
CA GLY A 56 -3.14 1.73 -25.91
C GLY A 56 -2.27 2.46 -24.88
N GLY A 57 -2.55 2.30 -23.58
CA GLY A 57 -1.72 2.82 -22.48
C GLY A 57 -1.72 4.34 -22.43
N GLY A 58 -2.70 4.93 -21.74
CA GLY A 58 -2.71 6.37 -21.51
C GLY A 58 -1.48 6.81 -20.70
N ALA A 59 -0.84 7.90 -21.12
CA ALA A 59 0.22 8.52 -20.34
C ALA A 59 -0.40 9.29 -19.15
N LEU A 60 0.00 8.89 -17.95
CA LEU A 60 -0.21 9.66 -16.73
C LEU A 60 0.89 10.71 -16.62
N ASP A 61 0.55 11.88 -16.11
CA ASP A 61 1.55 12.85 -15.71
C ASP A 61 2.25 12.41 -14.41
N GLU A 62 3.40 13.02 -14.13
CA GLU A 62 4.22 12.67 -12.96
C GLU A 62 3.45 12.83 -11.64
N ALA A 63 2.66 13.90 -11.52
CA ALA A 63 1.88 14.17 -10.31
C ALA A 63 0.83 13.08 -10.05
N THR A 64 0.11 12.62 -11.08
CA THR A 64 -0.87 11.54 -10.90
C THR A 64 -0.17 10.20 -10.67
N TRP A 65 1.00 9.96 -11.26
CA TRP A 65 1.81 8.78 -10.94
C TRP A 65 2.20 8.73 -9.47
N LEU A 66 2.73 9.83 -8.93
CA LEU A 66 3.11 9.92 -7.52
C LEU A 66 1.90 9.76 -6.59
N LEU A 67 0.77 10.37 -6.94
CA LEU A 67 -0.48 10.22 -6.19
C LEU A 67 -0.96 8.76 -6.17
N VAL A 68 -0.97 8.08 -7.32
CA VAL A 68 -1.36 6.66 -7.42
C VAL A 68 -0.40 5.78 -6.62
N ALA A 69 0.91 6.03 -6.72
CA ALA A 69 1.92 5.27 -6.00
C ALA A 69 1.79 5.43 -4.47
N ASP A 70 1.66 6.66 -3.98
CA ASP A 70 1.48 6.94 -2.55
C ASP A 70 0.18 6.31 -2.03
N GLU A 71 -0.93 6.53 -2.72
CA GLU A 71 -2.23 6.03 -2.26
C GLU A 71 -2.31 4.48 -2.30
N THR A 72 -1.73 3.84 -3.32
CA THR A 72 -1.67 2.36 -3.38
C THR A 72 -0.76 1.78 -2.30
N ALA A 73 0.38 2.42 -1.99
CA ALA A 73 1.24 2.01 -0.90
C ALA A 73 0.53 2.09 0.46
N ARG A 74 -0.19 3.19 0.70
CA ARG A 74 -1.02 3.38 1.91
C ARG A 74 -2.13 2.35 2.02
N TYR A 75 -2.81 2.04 0.92
CA TYR A 75 -3.86 1.02 0.91
C TYR A 75 -3.33 -0.39 1.21
N LEU A 76 -2.14 -0.73 0.72
CA LEU A 76 -1.50 -2.00 1.06
C LEU A 76 -1.14 -2.09 2.55
N ASP A 77 -0.64 -1.01 3.13
CA ASP A 77 -0.34 -0.94 4.57
C ASP A 77 -1.61 -1.02 5.42
N PHE A 78 -2.68 -0.33 5.02
CA PHE A 78 -4.01 -0.45 5.63
C PHE A 78 -4.51 -1.90 5.65
N ARG A 79 -4.43 -2.61 4.51
CA ARG A 79 -4.84 -4.03 4.44
C ARG A 79 -4.00 -4.90 5.36
N ARG A 80 -2.69 -4.65 5.43
CA ARG A 80 -1.77 -5.35 6.33
C ARG A 80 -2.16 -5.12 7.79
N LEU A 81 -2.36 -3.88 8.20
CA LEU A 81 -2.71 -3.52 9.58
C LEU A 81 -4.11 -4.04 9.96
N ARG A 82 -5.10 -3.96 9.07
CA ARG A 82 -6.43 -4.55 9.29
C ARG A 82 -6.35 -6.05 9.54
N ASN A 83 -5.53 -6.76 8.77
CA ASN A 83 -5.34 -8.20 8.96
C ASN A 83 -4.64 -8.52 10.29
N LEU A 84 -3.62 -7.75 10.66
CA LEU A 84 -2.93 -7.91 11.95
C LEU A 84 -3.87 -7.67 13.13
N GLU A 85 -4.64 -6.59 13.09
CA GLU A 85 -5.60 -6.25 14.14
C GLU A 85 -6.69 -7.32 14.28
N ALA A 86 -7.18 -7.87 13.16
CA ALA A 86 -8.14 -8.97 13.17
C ALA A 86 -7.55 -10.24 13.82
N GLN A 87 -6.30 -10.57 13.50
CA GLN A 87 -5.58 -11.70 14.12
C GLN A 87 -5.40 -11.50 15.63
N LEU A 88 -5.01 -10.29 16.07
CA LEU A 88 -4.85 -9.97 17.49
C LEU A 88 -6.17 -10.08 18.26
N ARG A 89 -7.29 -9.74 17.62
CA ARG A 89 -8.63 -9.85 18.23
C ARG A 89 -9.29 -11.22 18.04
N GLY A 90 -8.65 -12.14 17.30
CA GLY A 90 -9.20 -13.46 17.02
C GLY A 90 -10.50 -13.43 16.21
N CYS A 91 -10.74 -12.38 15.43
CA CYS A 91 -11.94 -12.23 14.60
C CYS A 91 -11.59 -12.22 13.11
N PRO A 92 -12.54 -12.55 12.20
CA PRO A 92 -12.30 -12.38 10.78
C PRO A 92 -12.16 -10.89 10.43
N PRO A 93 -11.35 -10.52 9.42
CA PRO A 93 -11.09 -9.14 9.05
C PRO A 93 -12.35 -8.37 8.62
N GLU A 94 -13.38 -9.06 8.15
CA GLU A 94 -14.66 -8.47 7.76
C GLU A 94 -15.53 -8.07 8.96
N ALA A 95 -15.34 -8.71 10.11
CA ALA A 95 -16.04 -8.35 11.35
C ALA A 95 -15.38 -7.18 12.08
N LEU A 96 -14.15 -6.82 11.68
CA LEU A 96 -13.42 -5.71 12.24
C LEU A 96 -13.79 -4.42 11.51
N GLN A 97 -14.39 -3.47 12.24
CA GLN A 97 -14.63 -2.12 11.75
C GLN A 97 -13.35 -1.30 11.85
N TYR A 98 -12.38 -1.58 10.97
CA TYR A 98 -11.13 -0.84 10.87
C TYR A 98 -11.15 0.02 9.61
N THR A 99 -11.27 1.32 9.80
CA THR A 99 -11.45 2.30 8.74
C THR A 99 -10.13 3.00 8.40
N ARG A 100 -10.12 3.77 7.31
CA ARG A 100 -9.00 4.66 6.99
C ARG A 100 -8.65 5.61 8.14
N ALA A 101 -9.63 6.14 8.87
CA ALA A 101 -9.38 7.05 9.98
C ALA A 101 -8.60 6.35 11.11
N ASP A 102 -8.91 5.08 11.38
CA ASP A 102 -8.19 4.28 12.38
C ASP A 102 -6.73 4.02 11.94
N TRP A 103 -6.52 3.78 10.64
CA TRP A 103 -5.19 3.67 10.07
C TRP A 103 -4.41 4.98 10.13
N GLU A 104 -5.02 6.10 9.76
CA GLU A 104 -4.40 7.43 9.86
C GLU A 104 -4.02 7.76 11.32
N ALA A 105 -4.91 7.45 12.27
CA ALA A 105 -4.63 7.61 13.70
C ALA A 105 -3.45 6.74 14.16
N ALA A 106 -3.38 5.48 13.72
CA ALA A 106 -2.26 4.59 14.01
C ALA A 106 -0.95 5.13 13.42
N ARG A 107 -0.96 5.61 12.17
CA ARG A 107 0.21 6.23 11.53
C ARG A 107 0.68 7.49 12.25
N MET A 108 -0.26 8.32 12.71
CA MET A 108 0.05 9.52 13.49
C MET A 108 0.66 9.15 14.85
N ALA A 109 0.11 8.15 15.55
CA ALA A 109 0.65 7.67 16.82
C ALA A 109 2.07 7.11 16.67
N GLU A 110 2.33 6.34 15.61
CA GLU A 110 3.67 5.83 15.29
C GLU A 110 4.67 6.96 15.01
N ALA A 111 4.28 7.95 14.19
CA ALA A 111 5.14 9.10 13.89
C ALA A 111 5.44 9.94 15.14
N ALA A 112 4.46 10.10 16.03
CA ALA A 112 4.63 10.76 17.32
C ALA A 112 5.60 9.97 18.23
N LEU A 113 5.48 8.65 18.28
CA LEU A 113 6.39 7.79 19.03
C LEU A 113 7.82 7.86 18.48
N GLU A 114 8.00 7.78 17.16
CA GLU A 114 9.32 7.90 16.54
C GLU A 114 9.97 9.26 16.84
N SER A 115 9.18 10.33 16.75
CA SER A 115 9.65 11.69 17.08
C SER A 115 10.08 11.79 18.54
N HIS A 116 9.29 11.23 19.45
CA HIS A 116 9.61 11.17 20.87
C HIS A 116 10.89 10.36 21.13
N LEU A 117 11.02 9.17 20.52
CA LEU A 117 12.22 8.33 20.65
C LEU A 117 13.48 9.04 20.11
N ARG A 118 13.35 9.77 18.99
CA ARG A 118 14.45 10.59 18.44
C ARG A 118 14.84 11.69 19.42
N GLN A 119 13.87 12.37 20.03
CA GLN A 119 14.12 13.40 21.03
C GLN A 119 14.81 12.83 22.28
N VAL A 120 14.33 11.70 22.81
CA VAL A 120 14.94 11.02 23.96
C VAL A 120 16.37 10.59 23.63
N ARG A 121 16.62 9.99 22.45
CA ARG A 121 17.98 9.63 22.01
C ARG A 121 18.91 10.84 21.98
N LEU A 122 18.45 11.99 21.51
CA LEU A 122 19.26 13.22 21.50
C LEU A 122 19.48 13.81 22.90
N GLY A 123 18.50 13.70 23.79
CA GLY A 123 18.57 14.23 25.16
C GLY A 123 19.31 13.33 26.16
N SER A 124 19.37 12.01 25.91
CA SER A 124 19.98 11.04 26.82
C SER A 124 21.50 10.90 26.69
N TYR A 125 22.14 11.55 25.71
CA TYR A 125 23.60 11.73 25.68
C TYR A 125 24.02 12.98 26.49
N ALA A 126 23.59 13.08 27.75
CA ALA A 126 24.22 14.04 28.64
C ALA A 126 25.69 13.62 28.80
N PRO A 127 26.69 14.49 28.52
CA PRO A 127 28.09 14.13 28.70
C PRO A 127 28.31 13.81 30.16
N GLU A 128 28.92 12.65 30.44
CA GLU A 128 29.41 12.31 31.76
C GLU A 128 30.30 13.47 32.25
N ALA A 129 30.05 13.97 33.47
CA ALA A 129 30.83 15.08 34.01
C ALA A 129 32.29 14.64 34.11
N VAL A 130 33.12 15.08 33.16
CA VAL A 130 34.54 14.74 33.13
C VAL A 130 35.16 15.26 34.43
N PRO A 131 35.70 14.39 35.31
CA PRO A 131 36.36 14.86 36.51
C PRO A 131 37.57 15.68 36.09
N MET A 132 37.52 16.99 36.35
CA MET A 132 38.67 17.88 36.14
C MET A 132 39.74 17.51 37.16
N PHE A 133 40.80 16.84 36.72
CA PHE A 133 41.99 16.61 37.53
C PHE A 133 42.65 17.97 37.82
N ARG A 134 42.70 18.35 39.09
CA ARG A 134 43.49 19.52 39.53
C ARG A 134 44.90 19.06 39.84
N ILE A 135 45.86 19.58 39.08
CA ILE A 135 47.29 19.41 39.33
C ILE A 135 47.66 20.40 40.44
N HIS A 136 48.19 19.89 41.55
CA HIS A 136 48.75 20.66 42.67
C HIS A 136 50.27 20.79 42.52
#